data_AF-A0A524HF45-F1
#
_entry.id   AF-A0A524HF45-F1
#
_cell.length_a   1.000
_cell.length_b   1.000
_cell.length_c   1.000
_cell.angle_alpha   90.00
_cell.angle_beta   90.00
_cell.angle_gamma   90.00
#
_symmetry.space_group_name_H-M   'P 1'
#
loop_
_entity.id
_entity.type
_entity.pdbx_description
1 polymer ?
#
loop_
_entity_poly.entity_id
_entity_poly.type
_entity_poly.pdbx_seq_one_letter_code
_entity_poly.pdbx_strand_id
1 'polypeptide(L)'
;MEIRPFRALRFNKAVVGNTGQCISPPYDVIDADQQEQLYATNQYNVVRIIRGRKNASDNESENEYTRAADYLDNWIKAGALKQDESETIYGYVQDFEINGQTFHRLSFIALAKLEEFGKIVRPHEQILKKPMQDRLNLQKATKATFGLVFMIYDDRDGAAEKAIAKAATKEPLVELLDEQQVLHRLFAINDKNDIASISGMISRKSCIIADGHHRYTTGLTYMKENPDNAAAKYQMICFVNSCHEGLIVLATHRAVKNLGDFNAESLITGLKKNFDVTEYGYTSAGKKEEAMDKMLKHLKAEYKNNRNAFGIHAANKSFHVAVLKNA
;
A
#
# COMPACT_ATOMS: atom_id res chain seq x y z
N MET A 1 -10.89 3.96 -16.13
CA MET A 1 -10.17 2.66 -15.97
C MET A 1 -11.13 1.51 -16.26
N GLU A 2 -10.80 0.57 -17.15
CA GLU A 2 -11.60 -0.67 -17.34
C GLU A 2 -11.32 -1.66 -16.20
N ILE A 3 -12.37 -2.17 -15.56
CA ILE A 3 -12.25 -3.20 -14.50
C ILE A 3 -13.15 -4.41 -14.79
N ARG A 4 -12.86 -5.53 -14.12
CA ARG A 4 -13.66 -6.76 -14.15
C ARG A 4 -13.79 -7.37 -12.75
N PRO A 5 -14.95 -7.95 -12.42
CA PRO A 5 -15.01 -8.90 -11.32
C PRO A 5 -14.13 -10.11 -11.63
N PHE A 6 -13.77 -10.87 -10.60
CA PHE A 6 -12.98 -12.09 -10.75
C PHE A 6 -13.29 -13.09 -9.65
N ARG A 7 -12.83 -14.32 -9.85
CA ARG A 7 -12.87 -15.40 -8.85
C ARG A 7 -11.49 -15.53 -8.19
N ALA A 8 -11.33 -14.91 -7.03
CA ALA A 8 -10.07 -14.94 -6.28
C ALA A 8 -9.74 -16.33 -5.73
N LEU A 9 -8.45 -16.64 -5.65
CA LEU A 9 -7.95 -17.71 -4.78
C LEU A 9 -7.84 -17.16 -3.36
N ARG A 10 -8.57 -17.75 -2.42
CA ARG A 10 -8.56 -17.36 -0.99
C ARG A 10 -8.19 -18.53 -0.11
N PHE A 11 -7.61 -18.23 1.05
CA PHE A 11 -7.31 -19.27 2.03
C PHE A 11 -8.60 -19.92 2.55
N ASN A 12 -8.63 -21.25 2.53
CA ASN A 12 -9.73 -22.04 3.02
C ASN A 12 -9.56 -22.33 4.52
N LYS A 13 -10.39 -21.68 5.35
CA LYS A 13 -10.37 -21.83 6.83
C LYS A 13 -10.43 -23.30 7.28
N ALA A 14 -11.11 -24.17 6.54
CA ALA A 14 -11.22 -25.59 6.87
C ALA A 14 -9.89 -26.36 6.72
N VAL A 15 -8.96 -25.84 5.93
CA VAL A 15 -7.63 -26.47 5.69
C VAL A 15 -6.55 -25.77 6.49
N VAL A 16 -6.55 -24.43 6.50
CA VAL A 16 -5.45 -23.65 7.09
C VAL A 16 -5.70 -23.23 8.54
N GLY A 17 -6.90 -23.48 9.07
CA GLY A 17 -7.32 -22.97 10.37
C GLY A 17 -7.53 -21.47 10.32
N ASN A 18 -6.75 -20.70 11.07
CA ASN A 18 -6.87 -19.24 11.10
C ASN A 18 -6.25 -18.62 9.83
N THR A 19 -7.10 -18.14 8.91
CA THR A 19 -6.66 -17.48 7.67
C THR A 19 -5.82 -16.23 7.90
N GLY A 20 -5.97 -15.57 9.06
CA GLY A 20 -5.17 -14.43 9.46
C GLY A 20 -3.68 -14.75 9.61
N GLN A 21 -3.37 -15.97 10.09
CA GLN A 21 -2.01 -16.46 10.25
C GLN A 21 -1.34 -16.82 8.91
N CYS A 22 -2.11 -16.83 7.82
CA CYS A 22 -1.60 -17.07 6.46
C CYS A 22 -1.17 -15.78 5.76
N ILE A 23 -1.47 -14.60 6.33
CA ILE A 23 -1.20 -13.29 5.74
C ILE A 23 0.13 -12.75 6.30
N SER A 24 0.78 -11.87 5.55
CA SER A 24 2.00 -11.18 5.97
C SER A 24 1.94 -9.70 5.59
N PRO A 25 2.80 -8.85 6.18
CA PRO A 25 3.07 -7.53 5.65
C PRO A 25 3.59 -7.56 4.21
N PRO A 26 3.64 -6.41 3.51
CA PRO A 26 4.30 -6.28 2.21
C PRO A 26 5.75 -6.79 2.23
N TYR A 27 6.18 -7.39 1.12
CA TYR A 27 7.48 -8.07 1.02
C TYR A 27 8.69 -7.16 1.29
N ASP A 28 8.55 -5.86 1.10
CA ASP A 28 9.60 -4.85 1.18
C ASP A 28 9.80 -4.25 2.58
N VAL A 29 8.86 -4.49 3.51
CA VAL A 29 8.97 -4.04 4.92
C VAL A 29 9.36 -5.15 5.88
N ILE A 30 9.33 -6.40 5.44
CA ILE A 30 9.74 -7.56 6.25
C ILE A 30 11.27 -7.49 6.47
N ASP A 31 11.79 -7.94 7.61
CA ASP A 31 13.22 -8.17 7.81
C ASP A 31 13.52 -9.68 7.95
N ALA A 32 14.75 -10.06 8.25
CA ALA A 32 15.11 -11.48 8.36
C ALA A 32 14.44 -12.15 9.56
N ASP A 33 14.37 -11.46 10.70
CA ASP A 33 13.79 -12.01 11.93
C ASP A 33 12.26 -12.16 11.79
N GLN A 34 11.60 -11.14 11.23
CA GLN A 34 10.17 -11.19 10.94
C GLN A 34 9.84 -12.25 9.88
N GLN A 35 10.70 -12.45 8.87
CA GLN A 35 10.55 -13.54 7.91
C GLN A 35 10.52 -14.90 8.63
N GLU A 36 11.45 -15.15 9.55
CA GLU A 36 11.50 -16.40 10.32
C GLU A 36 10.26 -16.58 11.21
N GLN A 37 9.81 -15.52 11.88
CA GLN A 37 8.57 -15.53 12.68
C GLN A 37 7.33 -15.87 11.83
N LEU A 38 7.18 -15.25 10.66
CA LEU A 38 6.08 -15.54 9.74
C LEU A 38 6.13 -16.98 9.20
N TYR A 39 7.34 -17.50 8.94
CA TYR A 39 7.53 -18.91 8.55
C TYR A 39 7.06 -19.87 9.66
N ALA A 40 7.35 -19.54 10.92
CA ALA A 40 6.94 -20.35 12.08
C ALA A 40 5.45 -20.23 12.42
N THR A 41 4.81 -19.10 12.07
CA THR A 41 3.42 -18.80 12.41
C THR A 41 2.43 -19.77 11.77
N ASN A 42 2.58 -20.05 10.47
CA ASN A 42 1.74 -21.00 9.75
C ASN A 42 2.47 -21.54 8.51
N GLN A 43 2.32 -22.84 8.22
CA GLN A 43 2.91 -23.46 7.03
C GLN A 43 2.37 -22.87 5.70
N TYR A 44 1.19 -22.26 5.73
CA TYR A 44 0.55 -21.57 4.61
C TYR A 44 0.78 -20.05 4.62
N ASN A 45 1.70 -19.53 5.45
CA ASN A 45 1.97 -18.09 5.46
C ASN A 45 2.54 -17.62 4.12
N VAL A 46 1.89 -16.64 3.51
CA VAL A 46 2.17 -16.11 2.17
C VAL A 46 3.58 -15.54 2.02
N VAL A 47 4.28 -15.26 3.13
CA VAL A 47 5.71 -14.90 3.14
C VAL A 47 6.54 -15.91 2.34
N ARG A 48 6.17 -17.19 2.36
CA ARG A 48 6.86 -18.28 1.64
C ARG A 48 6.86 -18.07 0.12
N ILE A 49 5.90 -17.31 -0.40
CA ILE A 49 5.75 -16.97 -1.80
C ILE A 49 6.30 -15.55 -2.05
N ILE A 50 5.86 -14.55 -1.28
CA ILE A 50 6.19 -13.15 -1.61
C ILE A 50 7.62 -12.76 -1.22
N ARG A 51 8.22 -13.48 -0.27
CA ARG A 51 9.56 -13.27 0.26
C ARG A 51 10.12 -14.61 0.74
N GLY A 52 10.35 -15.52 -0.21
CA GLY A 52 10.92 -16.84 0.09
C GLY A 52 12.36 -16.76 0.63
N ARG A 53 12.77 -17.76 1.42
CA ARG A 53 14.17 -17.93 1.85
C ARG A 53 15.08 -18.12 0.63
N LYS A 54 16.25 -17.48 0.69
CA LYS A 54 17.37 -17.77 -0.21
C LYS A 54 18.29 -18.78 0.46
N ASN A 55 18.75 -19.76 -0.30
CA ASN A 55 19.66 -20.80 0.17
C ASN A 55 21.01 -20.67 -0.55
N ALA A 56 22.08 -21.14 0.09
CA ALA A 56 23.41 -21.14 -0.52
C ALA A 56 23.52 -22.01 -1.78
N SER A 57 22.62 -22.99 -1.94
CA SER A 57 22.53 -23.88 -3.09
C SER A 57 21.65 -23.35 -4.23
N ASP A 58 21.08 -22.15 -4.09
CA ASP A 58 20.18 -21.59 -5.10
C ASP A 58 20.91 -21.38 -6.44
N ASN A 59 20.24 -21.74 -7.51
CA ASN A 59 20.73 -21.66 -8.88
C ASN A 59 19.59 -21.26 -9.83
N GLU A 60 19.85 -21.24 -11.14
CA GLU A 60 18.86 -20.80 -12.12
C GLU A 60 17.60 -21.68 -12.17
N SER A 61 17.74 -23.00 -11.97
CA SER A 61 16.63 -23.96 -11.95
C SER A 61 15.93 -24.10 -10.60
N GLU A 62 16.66 -23.90 -9.49
CA GLU A 62 16.14 -24.09 -8.14
C GLU A 62 16.49 -22.88 -7.27
N ASN A 63 15.50 -22.04 -7.00
CA ASN A 63 15.68 -20.80 -6.24
C ASN A 63 14.38 -20.41 -5.52
N GLU A 64 14.36 -19.24 -4.90
CA GLU A 64 13.22 -18.75 -4.15
C GLU A 64 11.94 -18.63 -5.00
N TYR A 65 12.04 -18.35 -6.29
CA TYR A 65 10.89 -18.17 -7.17
C TYR A 65 10.30 -19.50 -7.63
N THR A 66 11.13 -20.50 -7.94
CA THR A 66 10.63 -21.83 -8.28
C THR A 66 9.98 -22.49 -7.06
N ARG A 67 10.57 -22.34 -5.88
CA ARG A 67 9.91 -22.74 -4.62
C ARG A 67 8.60 -22.00 -4.37
N ALA A 68 8.51 -20.71 -4.70
CA ALA A 68 7.27 -19.94 -4.58
C ALA A 68 6.16 -20.49 -5.49
N ALA A 69 6.50 -20.90 -6.72
CA ALA A 69 5.58 -21.57 -7.64
C ALA A 69 5.12 -22.93 -7.08
N ASP A 70 6.05 -23.73 -6.55
CA ASP A 70 5.73 -25.02 -5.91
C ASP A 70 4.79 -24.86 -4.72
N TYR A 71 5.03 -23.87 -3.85
CA TYR A 71 4.12 -23.56 -2.75
C TYR A 71 2.73 -23.21 -3.26
N LEU A 72 2.61 -22.31 -4.24
CA LEU A 72 1.32 -21.91 -4.80
C LEU A 72 0.55 -23.11 -5.36
N ASP A 73 1.20 -23.91 -6.21
CA ASP A 73 0.60 -25.08 -6.83
C ASP A 73 0.17 -26.13 -5.80
N ASN A 74 1.02 -26.39 -4.81
CA ASN A 74 0.70 -27.34 -3.74
C ASN A 74 -0.44 -26.84 -2.85
N TRP A 75 -0.50 -25.54 -2.54
CA TRP A 75 -1.59 -24.97 -1.75
C TRP A 75 -2.92 -25.01 -2.49
N ILE A 76 -2.93 -24.82 -3.81
CA ILE A 76 -4.12 -24.98 -4.64
C ILE A 76 -4.55 -26.46 -4.66
N LYS A 77 -3.62 -27.39 -4.94
CA LYS A 77 -3.91 -28.84 -4.98
C LYS A 77 -4.40 -29.39 -3.64
N ALA A 78 -3.84 -28.92 -2.54
CA ALA A 78 -4.24 -29.30 -1.18
C ALA A 78 -5.56 -28.64 -0.74
N GLY A 79 -6.14 -27.74 -1.53
CA GLY A 79 -7.35 -27.00 -1.19
C GLY A 79 -7.16 -25.93 -0.11
N ALA A 80 -5.90 -25.62 0.24
CA ALA A 80 -5.55 -24.53 1.15
C ALA A 80 -5.85 -23.16 0.53
N LEU A 81 -5.64 -23.02 -0.78
CA LEU A 81 -6.15 -21.90 -1.59
C LEU A 81 -7.30 -22.41 -2.46
N LYS A 82 -8.52 -21.89 -2.23
CA LYS A 82 -9.72 -22.24 -3.00
C LYS A 82 -10.18 -21.06 -3.83
N GLN A 83 -10.52 -21.33 -5.09
CA GLN A 83 -11.10 -20.32 -5.97
C GLN A 83 -12.56 -20.06 -5.60
N ASP A 84 -12.95 -18.79 -5.58
CA ASP A 84 -14.35 -18.41 -5.37
C ASP A 84 -15.26 -18.89 -6.51
N GLU A 85 -16.52 -19.15 -6.17
CA GLU A 85 -17.49 -19.76 -7.10
C GLU A 85 -18.12 -18.73 -8.05
N SER A 86 -18.13 -17.45 -7.67
CA SER A 86 -18.79 -16.38 -8.42
C SER A 86 -17.84 -15.25 -8.78
N GLU A 87 -18.04 -14.66 -9.95
CA GLU A 87 -17.39 -13.42 -10.36
C GLU A 87 -17.72 -12.31 -9.35
N THR A 88 -16.69 -11.79 -8.67
CA THR A 88 -16.85 -10.91 -7.50
C THR A 88 -15.95 -9.67 -7.62
N ILE A 89 -16.48 -8.51 -7.23
CA ILE A 89 -15.66 -7.38 -6.77
C ILE A 89 -15.59 -7.50 -5.25
N TYR A 90 -14.41 -7.29 -4.67
CA TYR A 90 -14.23 -7.48 -3.23
C TYR A 90 -14.21 -6.14 -2.53
N GLY A 91 -15.18 -5.89 -1.64
CA GLY A 91 -15.15 -4.74 -0.75
C GLY A 91 -14.13 -4.97 0.35
N TYR A 92 -13.20 -4.05 0.56
CA TYR A 92 -12.19 -4.11 1.59
C TYR A 92 -12.38 -2.96 2.57
N VAL A 93 -12.60 -3.31 3.84
CA VAL A 93 -12.86 -2.38 4.93
C VAL A 93 -11.72 -2.49 5.93
N GLN A 94 -11.16 -1.35 6.31
CA GLN A 94 -10.15 -1.25 7.34
C GLN A 94 -10.60 -0.29 8.43
N ASP A 95 -10.62 -0.76 9.67
CA ASP A 95 -10.86 0.07 10.85
C ASP A 95 -9.54 0.26 11.60
N PHE A 96 -9.15 1.50 11.84
CA PHE A 96 -7.88 1.83 12.48
C PHE A 96 -7.98 3.12 13.28
N GLU A 97 -7.04 3.32 14.20
CA GLU A 97 -6.96 4.53 15.02
C GLU A 97 -5.71 5.34 14.64
N ILE A 98 -5.87 6.66 14.55
CA ILE A 98 -4.76 7.61 14.48
C ILE A 98 -5.00 8.71 15.51
N ASN A 99 -4.07 8.87 16.45
CA ASN A 99 -4.12 9.91 17.49
C ASN A 99 -5.44 9.93 18.29
N GLY A 100 -5.97 8.76 18.69
CA GLY A 100 -7.21 8.66 19.46
C GLY A 100 -8.49 8.82 18.63
N GLN A 101 -8.39 9.01 17.31
CA GLN A 101 -9.54 9.08 16.40
C GLN A 101 -9.63 7.80 15.56
N THR A 102 -10.80 7.19 15.56
CA THR A 102 -11.12 6.03 14.72
C THR A 102 -11.46 6.46 13.29
N PHE A 103 -10.94 5.70 12.32
CA PHE A 103 -11.21 5.87 10.91
C PHE A 103 -11.67 4.54 10.29
N HIS A 104 -12.55 4.65 9.31
CA HIS A 104 -13.03 3.53 8.49
C HIS A 104 -12.60 3.79 7.05
N ARG A 105 -11.73 2.97 6.48
CA ARG A 105 -11.36 3.06 5.07
C ARG A 105 -12.12 2.03 4.27
N LEU A 106 -12.85 2.51 3.27
CA LEU A 106 -13.55 1.69 2.31
C LEU A 106 -12.75 1.66 1.00
N SER A 107 -12.56 0.48 0.46
CA SER A 107 -11.89 0.28 -0.83
C SER A 107 -12.53 -0.90 -1.54
N PHE A 108 -12.34 -1.03 -2.85
CA PHE A 108 -12.74 -2.23 -3.58
C PHE A 108 -11.58 -2.80 -4.37
N ILE A 109 -11.58 -4.13 -4.54
CA ILE A 109 -10.57 -4.87 -5.28
C ILE A 109 -11.22 -5.50 -6.51
N ALA A 110 -10.61 -5.24 -7.66
CA ALA A 110 -11.04 -5.76 -8.95
C ALA A 110 -9.81 -6.06 -9.83
N LEU A 111 -10.02 -6.79 -10.93
CA LEU A 111 -9.04 -6.85 -12.00
C LEU A 111 -9.14 -5.58 -12.83
N ALA A 112 -8.09 -4.76 -12.86
CA ALA A 112 -8.02 -3.60 -13.72
C ALA A 112 -7.22 -3.93 -14.98
N LYS A 113 -7.67 -3.43 -16.13
CA LYS A 113 -6.89 -3.51 -17.36
C LYS A 113 -5.68 -2.60 -17.23
N LEU A 114 -4.50 -3.16 -17.52
CA LEU A 114 -3.25 -2.42 -17.50
C LEU A 114 -3.17 -1.47 -18.68
N GLU A 115 -2.74 -0.25 -18.39
CA GLU A 115 -2.49 0.80 -19.37
C GLU A 115 -1.20 1.55 -19.03
N GLU A 116 -0.49 2.04 -20.06
CA GLU A 116 0.70 2.86 -19.87
C GLU A 116 0.40 4.11 -19.04
N PHE A 117 1.42 4.62 -18.36
CA PHE A 117 1.31 5.85 -17.60
C PHE A 117 0.90 7.02 -18.49
N GLY A 118 -0.05 7.84 -18.00
CA GLY A 118 -0.59 8.95 -18.76
C GLY A 118 -1.84 9.54 -18.11
N LYS A 119 -2.85 9.85 -18.94
CA LYS A 119 -4.06 10.53 -18.48
C LYS A 119 -4.90 9.67 -17.52
N ILE A 120 -4.98 8.37 -17.77
CA ILE A 120 -5.80 7.43 -17.00
C ILE A 120 -5.05 6.95 -15.76
N VAL A 121 -3.78 6.53 -15.90
CA VAL A 121 -2.96 6.05 -14.77
C VAL A 121 -1.79 6.99 -14.54
N ARG A 122 -1.79 7.68 -13.39
CA ARG A 122 -0.80 8.70 -13.07
C ARG A 122 0.23 8.17 -12.06
N PRO A 123 1.53 8.16 -12.41
CA PRO A 123 2.59 7.86 -11.46
C PRO A 123 2.93 9.10 -10.62
N HIS A 124 3.58 8.88 -9.47
CA HIS A 124 4.15 9.96 -8.65
C HIS A 124 5.54 9.61 -8.06
N GLU A 125 6.06 8.41 -8.36
CA GLU A 125 7.35 7.90 -7.88
C GLU A 125 8.26 7.50 -9.06
N GLN A 126 9.58 7.57 -8.85
CA GLN A 126 10.56 6.99 -9.77
C GLN A 126 10.63 5.47 -9.61
N ILE A 127 10.77 4.75 -10.72
CA ILE A 127 10.80 3.29 -10.73
C ILE A 127 12.22 2.79 -10.48
N LEU A 128 12.41 2.00 -9.42
CA LEU A 128 13.67 1.32 -9.12
C LEU A 128 13.76 -0.03 -9.84
N LYS A 129 14.86 -0.25 -10.58
CA LYS A 129 15.05 -1.45 -11.42
C LYS A 129 15.08 -2.75 -10.61
N LYS A 130 15.78 -2.77 -9.46
CA LYS A 130 16.00 -3.99 -8.67
C LYS A 130 14.71 -4.57 -8.06
N PRO A 131 13.87 -3.79 -7.36
CA PRO A 131 12.56 -4.27 -6.89
C PRO A 131 11.64 -4.75 -8.03
N MET A 132 11.67 -4.05 -9.17
CA MET A 132 10.84 -4.40 -10.33
C MET A 132 11.24 -5.75 -10.95
N GLN A 133 12.54 -6.03 -11.07
CA GLN A 133 13.04 -7.32 -11.60
C GLN A 133 12.70 -8.50 -10.68
N ASP A 134 12.86 -8.32 -9.37
CA ASP A 134 12.52 -9.32 -8.36
C ASP A 134 11.03 -9.71 -8.43
N ARG A 135 10.14 -8.72 -8.53
CA ARG A 135 8.70 -8.96 -8.72
C ARG A 135 8.37 -9.62 -10.06
N LEU A 136 9.08 -9.24 -11.13
CA LEU A 136 8.89 -9.85 -12.45
C LEU A 136 9.28 -11.32 -12.45
N ASN A 137 10.39 -11.69 -11.81
CA ASN A 137 10.82 -13.08 -11.67
C ASN A 137 9.80 -13.91 -10.89
N LEU A 138 9.27 -13.37 -9.79
CA LEU A 138 8.20 -14.02 -9.02
C LEU A 138 6.95 -14.24 -9.87
N GLN A 139 6.50 -13.22 -10.59
CA GLN A 139 5.32 -13.31 -11.46
C GLN A 139 5.53 -14.28 -12.62
N LYS A 140 6.74 -14.36 -13.21
CA LYS A 140 7.08 -15.34 -14.24
C LYS A 140 7.00 -16.78 -13.73
N ALA A 141 7.56 -17.04 -12.55
CA ALA A 141 7.57 -18.38 -11.96
C ALA A 141 6.17 -18.84 -11.54
N THR A 142 5.42 -17.97 -10.87
CA THR A 142 4.12 -18.30 -10.27
C THR A 142 2.93 -18.12 -11.21
N LYS A 143 3.10 -17.33 -12.29
CA LYS A 143 2.01 -16.85 -13.17
C LYS A 143 0.88 -16.17 -12.39
N ALA A 144 1.20 -15.59 -11.23
CA ALA A 144 0.27 -14.92 -10.33
C ALA A 144 0.83 -13.57 -9.89
N THR A 145 -0.07 -12.66 -9.48
CA THR A 145 0.31 -11.37 -8.90
C THR A 145 0.06 -11.38 -7.40
N PHE A 146 1.03 -10.88 -6.64
CA PHE A 146 0.96 -10.76 -5.19
C PHE A 146 1.12 -9.32 -4.74
N GLY A 147 0.34 -8.94 -3.73
CA GLY A 147 0.26 -7.56 -3.26
C GLY A 147 -0.59 -6.68 -4.18
N LEU A 148 -1.42 -5.85 -3.57
CA LEU A 148 -2.33 -4.96 -4.28
C LEU A 148 -1.59 -3.70 -4.73
N VAL A 149 -1.83 -3.22 -5.93
CA VAL A 149 -1.54 -1.80 -6.25
C VAL A 149 -2.63 -0.97 -5.58
N PHE A 150 -2.27 0.10 -4.89
CA PHE A 150 -3.20 0.99 -4.20
C PHE A 150 -3.46 2.23 -5.07
N MET A 151 -4.65 2.33 -5.64
CA MET A 151 -5.05 3.39 -6.56
C MET A 151 -6.10 4.31 -5.93
N ILE A 152 -5.88 5.61 -6.07
CA ILE A 152 -6.82 6.66 -5.67
C ILE A 152 -7.63 7.10 -6.89
N TYR A 153 -8.94 7.22 -6.74
CA TYR A 153 -9.87 7.83 -7.70
C TYR A 153 -10.79 8.82 -7.00
N ASP A 154 -11.45 9.72 -7.74
CA ASP A 154 -12.41 10.68 -7.18
C ASP A 154 -13.85 10.26 -7.47
N ASP A 155 -14.69 10.15 -6.44
CA ASP A 155 -16.12 9.94 -6.60
C ASP A 155 -16.96 10.54 -5.46
N ARG A 156 -17.56 11.70 -5.69
CA ARG A 156 -18.41 12.36 -4.68
C ARG A 156 -19.75 11.65 -4.45
N ASP A 157 -20.21 10.86 -5.42
CA ASP A 157 -21.51 10.17 -5.34
C ASP A 157 -21.44 8.86 -4.54
N GLY A 158 -20.22 8.39 -4.22
CA GLY A 158 -19.95 7.25 -3.35
C GLY A 158 -20.50 5.92 -3.89
N ALA A 159 -20.33 5.65 -5.18
CA ALA A 159 -20.93 4.47 -5.82
C ALA A 159 -20.39 3.15 -5.24
N ALA A 160 -19.07 3.06 -5.02
CA ALA A 160 -18.45 1.87 -4.45
C ALA A 160 -18.77 1.73 -2.95
N GLU A 161 -18.80 2.83 -2.22
CA GLU A 161 -19.11 2.86 -0.78
C GLU A 161 -20.51 2.35 -0.51
N LYS A 162 -21.50 2.72 -1.32
CA LYS A 162 -22.87 2.18 -1.22
C LYS A 162 -22.91 0.65 -1.40
N ALA A 163 -22.18 0.13 -2.38
CA ALA A 163 -22.08 -1.31 -2.62
C ALA A 163 -21.34 -2.05 -1.49
N ILE A 164 -20.24 -1.46 -0.98
CA ILE A 164 -19.49 -1.99 0.16
C ILE A 164 -20.36 -2.00 1.41
N ALA A 165 -21.08 -0.92 1.72
CA ALA A 165 -21.98 -0.83 2.86
C ALA A 165 -23.09 -1.90 2.80
N LYS A 166 -23.69 -2.10 1.61
CA LYS A 166 -24.66 -3.18 1.39
C LYS A 166 -24.02 -4.55 1.62
N ALA A 167 -22.82 -4.80 1.10
CA ALA A 167 -22.11 -6.07 1.29
C ALA A 167 -21.70 -6.33 2.75
N ALA A 168 -21.35 -5.26 3.49
CA ALA A 168 -20.96 -5.30 4.90
C ALA A 168 -22.12 -5.65 5.86
N THR A 169 -23.36 -5.76 5.36
CA THR A 169 -24.49 -6.33 6.12
C THR A 169 -24.44 -7.86 6.23
N LYS A 170 -23.53 -8.51 5.49
CA LYS A 170 -23.29 -9.96 5.51
C LYS A 170 -21.98 -10.26 6.26
N GLU A 171 -21.78 -11.53 6.58
CA GLU A 171 -20.53 -12.02 7.16
C GLU A 171 -19.32 -11.74 6.23
N PRO A 172 -18.19 -11.28 6.79
CA PRO A 172 -16.97 -11.07 6.01
C PRO A 172 -16.41 -12.41 5.49
N LEU A 173 -15.88 -12.39 4.27
CA LEU A 173 -15.11 -13.49 3.69
C LEU A 173 -13.81 -13.76 4.44
N VAL A 174 -13.21 -12.70 4.98
CA VAL A 174 -11.98 -12.69 5.78
C VAL A 174 -12.11 -11.57 6.81
N GLU A 175 -11.78 -11.87 8.06
CA GLU A 175 -11.64 -10.91 9.14
C GLU A 175 -10.33 -11.17 9.88
N LEU A 176 -9.54 -10.12 10.09
CA LEU A 176 -8.23 -10.20 10.74
C LEU A 176 -7.92 -8.89 11.46
N LEU A 177 -7.45 -8.98 12.70
CA LEU A 177 -6.78 -7.88 13.40
C LEU A 177 -5.26 -8.04 13.22
N ASP A 178 -4.59 -7.06 12.63
CA ASP A 178 -3.14 -7.10 12.45
C ASP A 178 -2.36 -6.66 13.70
N GLU A 179 -1.03 -6.75 13.62
CA GLU A 179 -0.12 -6.35 14.70
C GLU A 179 -0.19 -4.85 15.04
N GLN A 180 -0.70 -4.03 14.12
CA GLN A 180 -0.90 -2.58 14.28
C GLN A 180 -2.31 -2.23 14.76
N GLN A 181 -3.10 -3.23 15.18
CA GLN A 181 -4.49 -3.09 15.61
C GLN A 181 -5.43 -2.54 14.51
N VAL A 182 -5.07 -2.78 13.24
CA VAL A 182 -5.97 -2.52 12.11
C VAL A 182 -6.87 -3.73 11.92
N LEU A 183 -8.19 -3.52 12.01
CA LEU A 183 -9.17 -4.56 11.70
C LEU A 183 -9.44 -4.56 10.20
N HIS A 184 -9.09 -5.66 9.55
CA HIS A 184 -9.26 -5.87 8.11
C HIS A 184 -10.44 -6.79 7.85
N ARG A 185 -11.37 -6.35 7.00
CA ARG A 185 -12.56 -7.13 6.62
C ARG A 185 -12.75 -7.12 5.11
N LEU A 186 -12.95 -8.29 4.52
CA LEU A 186 -13.19 -8.45 3.09
C LEU A 186 -14.62 -8.95 2.85
N PHE A 187 -15.35 -8.34 1.93
CA PHE A 187 -16.75 -8.66 1.63
C PHE A 187 -16.93 -8.97 0.14
N ALA A 188 -17.84 -9.89 -0.18
CA ALA A 188 -18.20 -10.20 -1.55
C ALA A 188 -19.23 -9.19 -2.09
N ILE A 189 -18.92 -8.54 -3.22
CA ILE A 189 -19.88 -7.78 -4.03
C ILE A 189 -20.10 -8.58 -5.32
N ASN A 190 -21.14 -9.40 -5.32
CA ASN A 190 -21.53 -10.28 -6.43
C ASN A 190 -22.89 -9.92 -7.07
N ASP A 191 -23.55 -8.87 -6.56
CA ASP A 191 -24.76 -8.31 -7.16
C ASP A 191 -24.41 -7.62 -8.50
N LYS A 192 -25.10 -8.02 -9.57
CA LYS A 192 -24.80 -7.55 -10.93
C LYS A 192 -25.00 -6.04 -11.09
N ASN A 193 -25.96 -5.45 -10.39
CA ASN A 193 -26.22 -4.01 -10.45
C ASN A 193 -25.13 -3.23 -9.73
N ASP A 194 -24.68 -3.73 -8.57
CA ASP A 194 -23.57 -3.12 -7.82
C ASP A 194 -22.26 -3.20 -8.64
N ILE A 195 -21.96 -4.36 -9.24
CA ILE A 195 -20.79 -4.53 -10.12
C ILE A 195 -20.86 -3.57 -11.32
N ALA A 196 -22.02 -3.47 -11.98
CA ALA A 196 -22.20 -2.58 -13.12
C ALA A 196 -22.06 -1.10 -12.72
N SER A 197 -22.58 -0.72 -11.55
CA SER A 197 -22.44 0.62 -10.98
C SER A 197 -20.97 0.99 -10.75
N ILE A 198 -20.21 0.13 -10.06
CA ILE A 198 -18.78 0.35 -9.79
C ILE A 198 -17.99 0.43 -11.11
N SER A 199 -18.23 -0.52 -12.02
CA SER A 199 -17.54 -0.59 -13.31
C SER A 199 -17.85 0.63 -14.18
N GLY A 200 -19.11 1.05 -14.23
CA GLY A 200 -19.55 2.24 -14.95
C GLY A 200 -18.95 3.52 -14.40
N MET A 201 -18.92 3.65 -13.06
CA MET A 201 -18.30 4.78 -12.37
C MET A 201 -16.81 4.88 -12.70
N ILE A 202 -16.04 3.81 -12.44
CA ILE A 202 -14.57 3.85 -12.54
C ILE A 202 -14.08 3.96 -13.99
N SER A 203 -14.89 3.51 -14.96
CA SER A 203 -14.56 3.63 -16.39
C SER A 203 -14.28 5.06 -16.82
N ARG A 204 -14.94 6.04 -16.17
CA ARG A 204 -14.86 7.48 -16.48
C ARG A 204 -13.82 8.23 -15.65
N LYS A 205 -13.12 7.55 -14.73
CA LYS A 205 -12.15 8.17 -13.81
C LYS A 205 -10.72 7.97 -14.29
N SER A 206 -9.89 8.96 -13.93
CA SER A 206 -8.43 8.81 -13.84
C SER A 206 -8.07 8.32 -12.44
N CYS A 207 -7.07 7.45 -12.36
CA CYS A 207 -6.56 6.90 -11.12
C CYS A 207 -5.10 7.34 -10.89
N ILE A 208 -4.77 7.66 -9.65
CA ILE A 208 -3.41 7.96 -9.21
C ILE A 208 -2.92 6.75 -8.43
N ILE A 209 -1.76 6.20 -8.79
CA ILE A 209 -1.14 5.15 -7.97
C ILE A 209 -0.62 5.82 -6.72
N ALA A 210 -1.11 5.43 -5.54
CA ALA A 210 -0.65 5.91 -4.25
C ALA A 210 0.41 4.99 -3.62
N ASP A 211 0.35 3.68 -3.91
CA ASP A 211 1.40 2.73 -3.58
C ASP A 211 1.43 1.59 -4.62
N GLY A 212 2.62 1.05 -4.88
CA GLY A 212 2.81 -0.09 -5.77
C GLY A 212 3.22 0.25 -7.21
N HIS A 213 3.93 1.36 -7.47
CA HIS A 213 4.45 1.70 -8.80
C HIS A 213 5.33 0.60 -9.39
N HIS A 214 6.17 -0.03 -8.57
CA HIS A 214 6.96 -1.19 -8.98
C HIS A 214 6.08 -2.36 -9.39
N ARG A 215 5.05 -2.70 -8.59
CA ARG A 215 4.09 -3.78 -8.87
C ARG A 215 3.28 -3.53 -10.15
N TYR A 216 2.85 -2.29 -10.37
CA TYR A 216 2.14 -1.91 -11.59
C TYR A 216 3.04 -1.97 -12.82
N THR A 217 4.27 -1.46 -12.70
CA THR A 217 5.27 -1.52 -13.79
C THR A 217 5.64 -2.97 -14.12
N THR A 218 5.80 -3.83 -13.11
CA THR A 218 6.01 -5.27 -13.31
C THR A 218 4.86 -5.89 -14.11
N GLY A 219 3.61 -5.53 -13.80
CA GLY A 219 2.44 -5.95 -14.58
C GLY A 219 2.52 -5.50 -16.04
N LEU A 220 2.84 -4.23 -16.29
CA LEU A 220 3.01 -3.71 -17.66
C LEU A 220 4.11 -4.45 -18.43
N THR A 221 5.24 -4.71 -17.79
CA THR A 221 6.35 -5.47 -18.40
C THR A 221 5.91 -6.90 -18.70
N TYR A 222 5.28 -7.59 -17.75
CA TYR A 222 4.78 -8.95 -17.95
C TYR A 222 3.74 -9.02 -19.08
N MET A 223 2.83 -8.04 -19.16
CA MET A 223 1.87 -7.91 -20.27
C MET A 223 2.57 -7.79 -21.62
N LYS A 224 3.60 -6.93 -21.73
CA LYS A 224 4.37 -6.72 -22.97
C LYS A 224 5.15 -7.96 -23.39
N GLU A 225 5.69 -8.70 -22.43
CA GLU A 225 6.42 -9.96 -22.68
C GLU A 225 5.49 -11.13 -23.05
N ASN A 226 4.17 -11.01 -22.81
CA ASN A 226 3.20 -12.08 -23.04
C ASN A 226 1.98 -11.57 -23.87
N PRO A 227 2.19 -11.09 -25.12
CA PRO A 227 1.14 -10.43 -25.90
C PRO A 227 -0.06 -11.34 -26.20
N ASP A 228 0.15 -12.66 -26.30
CA ASP A 228 -0.89 -13.66 -26.59
C ASP A 228 -1.68 -14.08 -25.34
N ASN A 229 -1.21 -13.70 -24.14
CA ASN A 229 -1.92 -13.99 -22.90
C ASN A 229 -2.92 -12.89 -22.58
N ALA A 230 -4.20 -13.10 -22.92
CA ALA A 230 -5.26 -12.14 -22.62
C ALA A 230 -5.41 -11.80 -21.13
N ALA A 231 -5.09 -12.75 -20.22
CA ALA A 231 -5.15 -12.51 -18.78
C ALA A 231 -4.01 -11.60 -18.29
N ALA A 232 -2.85 -11.60 -18.96
CA ALA A 232 -1.71 -10.73 -18.62
C ALA A 232 -2.02 -9.23 -18.81
N LYS A 233 -3.10 -8.89 -19.51
CA LYS A 233 -3.59 -7.51 -19.66
C LYS A 233 -4.29 -6.97 -18.41
N TYR A 234 -4.49 -7.80 -17.39
CA TYR A 234 -5.22 -7.43 -16.17
C TYR A 234 -4.36 -7.67 -14.94
N GLN A 235 -4.54 -6.82 -13.94
CA GLN A 235 -3.88 -6.94 -12.64
C GLN A 235 -4.87 -6.70 -11.51
N MET A 236 -4.69 -7.40 -10.39
CA MET A 236 -5.46 -7.19 -9.17
C MET A 236 -5.07 -5.87 -8.50
N ILE A 237 -6.02 -4.94 -8.38
CA ILE A 237 -5.80 -3.58 -7.89
C ILE A 237 -6.84 -3.23 -6.82
N CYS A 238 -6.40 -2.52 -5.79
CA CYS A 238 -7.24 -1.93 -4.75
C CYS A 238 -7.51 -0.46 -5.11
N PHE A 239 -8.78 -0.06 -5.08
CA PHE A 239 -9.24 1.28 -5.41
C PHE A 239 -9.83 1.94 -4.16
N VAL A 240 -9.34 3.12 -3.82
CA VAL A 240 -9.82 3.96 -2.73
C VAL A 240 -10.27 5.31 -3.26
N ASN A 241 -11.37 5.83 -2.71
CA ASN A 241 -11.94 7.10 -3.12
C ASN A 241 -11.26 8.26 -2.37
N SER A 242 -10.81 9.29 -3.10
CA SER A 242 -10.21 10.50 -2.53
C SER A 242 -11.18 11.36 -1.75
N CYS A 243 -12.49 11.23 -1.99
CA CYS A 243 -13.52 11.93 -1.24
C CYS A 243 -13.84 11.23 0.10
N HIS A 244 -13.35 10.01 0.34
CA HIS A 244 -13.66 9.26 1.54
C HIS A 244 -12.77 9.68 2.72
N GLU A 245 -13.38 9.96 3.87
CA GLU A 245 -12.67 10.42 5.07
C GLU A 245 -11.64 9.41 5.62
N GLY A 246 -11.85 8.12 5.34
CA GLY A 246 -10.90 7.05 5.69
C GLY A 246 -9.62 7.01 4.86
N LEU A 247 -9.50 7.81 3.80
CA LEU A 247 -8.24 7.98 3.09
C LEU A 247 -7.38 9.01 3.83
N ILE A 248 -6.51 8.51 4.69
CA ILE A 248 -5.55 9.33 5.44
C ILE A 248 -4.16 9.18 4.82
N VAL A 249 -3.59 10.29 4.37
CA VAL A 249 -2.21 10.36 3.87
C VAL A 249 -1.42 11.24 4.83
N LEU A 250 -0.54 10.62 5.62
CA LEU A 250 0.32 11.31 6.57
C LEU A 250 1.63 11.77 5.93
N ALA A 251 2.29 12.74 6.55
CA ALA A 251 3.59 13.22 6.10
C ALA A 251 4.71 12.20 6.38
N THR A 252 5.66 12.08 5.45
CA THR A 252 6.90 11.34 5.70
C THR A 252 7.88 12.21 6.49
N HIS A 253 8.22 11.80 7.71
CA HIS A 253 9.29 12.42 8.49
C HIS A 253 10.64 11.78 8.17
N ARG A 254 11.68 12.59 7.95
CA ARG A 254 13.04 12.11 7.68
C ARG A 254 13.94 12.35 8.88
N ALA A 255 14.51 11.28 9.42
CA ALA A 255 15.55 11.35 10.44
C ALA A 255 16.90 11.04 9.80
N VAL A 256 17.84 11.98 9.91
CA VAL A 256 19.23 11.80 9.43
C VAL A 256 20.14 11.74 10.65
N LYS A 257 21.03 10.74 10.69
CA LYS A 257 21.94 10.47 11.81
C LYS A 257 23.36 10.23 11.27
N ASN A 258 24.36 10.29 12.16
CA ASN A 258 25.76 9.95 11.85
C ASN A 258 26.38 10.78 10.73
N LEU A 259 26.05 12.07 10.67
CA LEU A 259 26.70 13.01 9.77
C LEU A 259 27.98 13.55 10.45
N GLY A 260 29.15 13.26 9.90
CA GLY A 260 30.44 13.60 10.50
C GLY A 260 30.62 15.10 10.76
N ASP A 261 30.62 15.91 9.69
CA ASP A 261 30.83 17.36 9.77
C ASP A 261 29.52 18.15 9.77
N PHE A 262 28.45 17.59 10.36
CA PHE A 262 27.15 18.27 10.36
C PHE A 262 27.14 19.48 11.28
N ASN A 263 26.87 20.64 10.68
CA ASN A 263 26.66 21.88 11.40
C ASN A 263 25.23 22.39 11.16
N ALA A 264 24.44 22.41 12.24
CA ALA A 264 23.05 22.86 12.20
C ALA A 264 22.91 24.33 11.80
N GLU A 265 23.80 25.21 12.27
CA GLU A 265 23.78 26.63 11.94
C GLU A 265 24.06 26.85 10.45
N SER A 266 25.01 26.11 9.88
CA SER A 266 25.31 26.14 8.44
C SER A 266 24.11 25.69 7.61
N LEU A 267 23.42 24.62 8.02
CA LEU A 267 22.18 24.17 7.37
C LEU A 267 21.11 25.27 7.40
N ILE A 268 20.81 25.81 8.59
CA ILE A 268 19.78 26.83 8.77
C ILE A 268 20.12 28.11 7.99
N THR A 269 21.39 28.52 7.99
CA THR A 269 21.88 29.68 7.22
C THR A 269 21.75 29.44 5.72
N GLY A 270 22.10 28.24 5.24
CA GLY A 270 21.92 27.87 3.84
C GLY A 270 20.46 27.89 3.40
N LEU A 271 19.54 27.42 4.25
CA LEU A 271 18.10 27.43 3.99
C LEU A 271 17.53 28.84 3.82
N LYS A 272 18.04 29.83 4.58
CA LYS A 272 17.58 31.23 4.51
C LYS A 272 17.69 31.86 3.11
N LYS A 273 18.49 31.27 2.20
CA LYS A 273 18.53 31.69 0.79
C LYS A 273 17.16 31.56 0.13
N ASN A 274 16.50 30.42 0.28
CA ASN A 274 15.25 30.08 -0.41
C ASN A 274 14.03 30.05 0.53
N PHE A 275 14.25 30.06 1.85
CA PHE A 275 13.22 29.91 2.86
C PHE A 275 13.23 31.07 3.86
N ASP A 276 12.05 31.43 4.35
CA ASP A 276 11.88 32.22 5.56
C ASP A 276 11.92 31.25 6.75
N VAL A 277 12.96 31.36 7.57
CA VAL A 277 13.22 30.42 8.68
C VAL A 277 12.89 31.07 10.02
N THR A 278 11.95 30.48 10.75
CA THR A 278 11.56 30.88 12.11
C THR A 278 12.07 29.87 13.13
N GLU A 279 12.67 30.34 14.21
CA GLU A 279 13.22 29.49 15.29
C GLU A 279 12.30 29.46 16.52
N TYR A 280 12.22 28.29 17.15
CA TYR A 280 11.53 28.02 18.40
C TYR A 280 12.51 27.31 19.37
N GLY A 281 13.26 28.11 20.12
CA GLY A 281 14.21 27.61 21.12
C GLY A 281 13.55 27.09 22.41
N TYR A 282 14.24 26.18 23.09
CA TYR A 282 13.82 25.65 24.40
C TYR A 282 15.00 25.45 25.35
N THR A 283 14.76 25.60 26.65
CA THR A 283 15.82 25.53 27.69
C THR A 283 15.76 24.28 28.56
N SER A 284 14.65 23.54 28.53
CA SER A 284 14.42 22.32 29.33
C SER A 284 13.54 21.32 28.58
N ALA A 285 13.42 20.09 29.11
CA ALA A 285 12.57 19.05 28.53
C ALA A 285 11.08 19.47 28.46
N GLY A 286 10.52 20.05 29.54
CA GLY A 286 9.15 20.55 29.51
C GLY A 286 8.93 21.70 28.51
N LYS A 287 9.95 22.53 28.27
CA LYS A 287 9.90 23.58 27.24
C LYS A 287 10.10 23.06 25.82
N LYS A 288 10.63 21.85 25.65
CA LYS A 288 10.81 21.21 24.35
C LYS A 288 9.46 20.89 23.71
N GLU A 289 8.52 20.34 24.47
CA GLU A 289 7.16 20.06 23.99
C GLU A 289 6.43 21.34 23.58
N GLU A 290 6.51 22.39 24.39
CA GLU A 290 5.94 23.70 24.02
C GLU A 290 6.53 24.27 22.72
N ALA A 291 7.84 24.12 22.49
CA ALA A 291 8.50 24.59 21.28
C ALA A 291 8.10 23.74 20.05
N MET A 292 7.99 22.42 20.22
CA MET A 292 7.49 21.51 19.20
C MET A 292 6.05 21.84 18.81
N ASP A 293 5.18 22.08 19.79
CA ASP A 293 3.79 22.47 19.56
C ASP A 293 3.67 23.79 18.80
N LYS A 294 4.53 24.77 19.10
CA LYS A 294 4.60 26.03 18.35
C LYS A 294 5.00 25.80 16.90
N MET A 295 6.03 24.98 16.66
CA MET A 295 6.45 24.58 15.31
C MET A 295 5.31 23.91 14.55
N LEU A 296 4.63 22.92 15.14
CA LEU A 296 3.51 22.20 14.52
C LEU A 296 2.32 23.11 14.21
N LYS A 297 1.98 24.03 15.14
CA LYS A 297 0.93 25.04 14.92
C LYS A 297 1.28 25.98 13.76
N HIS A 298 2.54 26.41 13.66
CA HIS A 298 3.00 27.24 12.54
C HIS A 298 2.91 26.46 11.23
N LEU A 299 3.42 25.23 11.14
CA LEU A 299 3.28 24.39 9.94
C LEU A 299 1.82 24.22 9.50
N LYS A 300 0.90 24.04 10.46
CA LYS A 300 -0.54 23.93 10.17
C LYS A 300 -1.13 25.25 9.65
N ALA A 301 -0.65 26.39 10.12
CA ALA A 301 -1.05 27.70 9.61
C ALA A 301 -0.54 27.91 8.17
N GLU A 302 0.70 27.54 7.90
CA GLU A 302 1.31 27.59 6.56
C GLU A 302 0.54 26.74 5.55
N TYR A 303 0.20 25.50 5.93
CA TYR A 303 -0.63 24.62 5.12
C TYR A 303 -1.99 25.24 4.79
N LYS A 304 -2.68 25.84 5.77
CA LYS A 304 -3.97 26.53 5.56
C LYS A 304 -3.85 27.73 4.62
N ASN A 305 -2.69 28.37 4.57
CA ASN A 305 -2.39 29.46 3.66
C ASN A 305 -1.86 28.98 2.30
N ASN A 306 -1.92 27.67 2.01
CA ASN A 306 -1.41 27.04 0.79
C ASN A 306 0.09 27.32 0.55
N ARG A 307 0.88 27.44 1.64
CA ARG A 307 2.34 27.64 1.58
C ARG A 307 3.09 26.34 1.90
N ASN A 308 4.22 26.15 1.24
CA ASN A 308 5.10 25.00 1.45
C ASN A 308 6.05 25.29 2.62
N ALA A 309 5.97 24.49 3.68
CA ALA A 309 6.79 24.65 4.87
C ALA A 309 7.32 23.32 5.42
N PHE A 310 8.52 23.34 5.99
CA PHE A 310 9.16 22.18 6.62
C PHE A 310 9.49 22.46 8.09
N GLY A 311 9.23 21.48 8.96
CA GLY A 311 9.70 21.48 10.34
C GLY A 311 11.08 20.84 10.44
N ILE A 312 11.97 21.44 11.23
CA ILE A 312 13.36 20.96 11.40
C ILE A 312 13.69 20.91 12.89
N HIS A 313 14.20 19.76 13.35
CA HIS A 313 14.81 19.61 14.67
C HIS A 313 16.24 19.12 14.49
N ALA A 314 17.22 19.96 14.83
CA ALA A 314 18.65 19.66 14.64
C ALA A 314 19.37 19.30 15.96
N ALA A 315 18.60 18.96 17.01
CA ALA A 315 19.10 18.68 18.36
C ALA A 315 19.92 19.81 19.03
N ASN A 316 19.90 21.02 18.47
CA ASN A 316 20.59 22.22 18.96
C ASN A 316 19.75 23.04 19.96
N LYS A 317 18.86 22.38 20.70
CA LYS A 317 17.86 23.02 21.60
C LYS A 317 16.88 23.98 20.91
N SER A 318 16.66 23.81 19.61
CA SER A 318 15.59 24.53 18.90
C SER A 318 14.90 23.71 17.83
N PHE A 319 13.65 24.07 17.57
CA PHE A 319 12.88 23.67 16.40
C PHE A 319 12.84 24.84 15.41
N HIS A 320 12.76 24.55 14.12
CA HIS A 320 12.65 25.58 13.09
C HIS A 320 11.49 25.27 12.15
N VAL A 321 10.87 26.32 11.62
CA VAL A 321 9.97 26.26 10.47
C VAL A 321 10.63 26.99 9.32
N ALA A 322 10.82 26.31 8.19
CA ALA A 322 11.33 26.89 6.96
C ALA A 322 10.20 26.97 5.93
N VAL A 323 9.74 28.18 5.60
CA VAL A 323 8.66 28.44 4.62
C VAL A 323 9.27 28.85 3.29
N LEU A 324 8.89 28.23 2.18
CA LEU A 324 9.45 28.54 0.86
C LEU A 324 9.02 29.96 0.43
N LYS A 325 9.98 30.81 0.03
CA LYS A 325 9.71 32.23 -0.29
C LYS A 325 8.81 32.43 -1.52
N ASN A 326 8.93 31.55 -2.52
CA ASN A 326 8.24 31.66 -3.82
C ASN A 326 7.61 30.30 -4.19
N ALA A 327 6.43 30.02 -3.64
CA ALA A 327 5.64 28.84 -4.02
C ALA A 327 4.71 29.16 -5.20
#